data_AF-A0A2I0QYP2-F1
#
_entry.id   AF-A0A2I0QYP2-F1
#
_cell.length_a   1.000
_cell.length_b   1.000
_cell.length_c   1.000
_cell.angle_alpha   90.00
_cell.angle_beta   90.00
_cell.angle_gamma   90.00
#
_symmetry.space_group_name_H-M   'P 1'
#
loop_
_entity.id
_entity.type
_entity.pdbx_description
1 polymer ?
#
loop_
_entity_poly.entity_id
_entity_poly.type
_entity_poly.pdbx_seq_one_letter_code
_entity_poly.pdbx_strand_id
1 'polypeptide(L)'
;MARQKGIIKLTGKIGDLSFYKSKDGYLAREKGGVDGDRIKKDPAFARTRENGSEFGLAATSGKTLRDAFRPLMMRAADNRITSRLTRLMSDIRKLDTTSDRGQRSVGVAIQNQPAKDLLKGFNFNNRSMLNAILYRPIALDTSTGEITIEDLVPVNHIAAPPNSTHVSFTAAWGNVNFADG
;
A
#
# COMPACT_ATOMS: atom_id res chain seq x y z
N MET A 1 -23.26 -27.43 -2.74
CA MET A 1 -22.20 -27.09 -3.73
C MET A 1 -21.93 -28.31 -4.61
N ALA A 2 -21.75 -28.11 -5.91
CA ALA A 2 -21.45 -29.21 -6.82
C ALA A 2 -20.03 -29.75 -6.55
N ARG A 3 -19.89 -31.08 -6.52
CA ARG A 3 -18.63 -31.78 -6.25
C ARG A 3 -18.16 -32.49 -7.52
N GLN A 4 -16.86 -32.44 -7.78
CA GLN A 4 -16.28 -33.20 -8.88
C GLN A 4 -16.15 -34.67 -8.48
N LYS A 5 -16.90 -35.56 -9.13
CA LYS A 5 -16.88 -37.01 -8.87
C LYS A 5 -15.84 -37.79 -9.69
N GLY A 6 -15.28 -37.19 -10.75
CA GLY A 6 -14.34 -37.87 -11.66
C GLY A 6 -12.89 -37.90 -11.17
N ILE A 7 -12.09 -38.81 -11.75
CA ILE A 7 -10.65 -38.97 -11.44
C ILE A 7 -9.78 -37.81 -11.96
N ILE A 8 -10.25 -37.11 -12.98
CA ILE A 8 -9.57 -35.94 -13.56
C ILE A 8 -9.81 -34.76 -12.62
N LYS A 9 -8.76 -34.13 -12.12
CA LYS A 9 -8.83 -32.95 -11.25
C LYS A 9 -8.81 -31.70 -12.11
N LEU A 10 -9.84 -30.87 -12.01
CA LEU A 10 -9.92 -29.60 -12.73
C LEU A 10 -9.68 -28.43 -11.79
N THR A 11 -8.91 -27.44 -12.23
CA THR A 11 -8.71 -26.16 -11.54
C THR A 11 -8.74 -25.04 -12.58
N GLY A 12 -9.49 -23.98 -12.32
CA GLY A 12 -9.64 -22.86 -13.27
C GLY A 12 -11.09 -22.66 -13.70
N LYS A 13 -11.31 -22.06 -14.87
CA LYS A 13 -12.64 -21.74 -15.39
C LYS A 13 -12.87 -22.43 -16.74
N ILE A 14 -14.07 -22.98 -16.94
CA ILE A 14 -14.57 -23.48 -18.23
C ILE A 14 -15.96 -22.90 -18.41
N GLY A 15 -16.13 -21.98 -19.37
CA GLY A 15 -17.38 -21.23 -19.54
C GLY A 15 -17.80 -20.55 -18.23
N ASP A 16 -19.03 -20.80 -17.80
CA ASP A 16 -19.57 -20.29 -16.54
C ASP A 16 -19.25 -21.16 -15.32
N LEU A 17 -18.49 -22.25 -15.46
CA LEU A 17 -18.10 -23.10 -14.33
C LEU A 17 -16.69 -22.74 -13.83
N SER A 18 -16.57 -22.50 -12.53
CA SER A 18 -15.30 -22.34 -11.82
C SER A 18 -15.00 -23.57 -10.97
N PHE A 19 -13.85 -24.19 -11.22
CA PHE A 19 -13.33 -25.36 -10.52
C PHE A 19 -12.20 -24.95 -9.58
N TYR A 20 -12.29 -25.34 -8.31
CA TYR A 20 -11.31 -24.98 -7.30
C TYR A 20 -11.19 -26.04 -6.20
N LYS A 21 -10.05 -26.05 -5.52
CA LYS A 21 -9.78 -26.95 -4.38
C LYS A 21 -10.18 -26.27 -3.08
N SER A 22 -11.04 -26.93 -2.31
CA SER A 22 -11.43 -26.53 -0.95
C SER A 22 -10.92 -27.55 0.08
N LYS A 23 -11.18 -27.32 1.37
CA LYS A 23 -10.94 -28.31 2.44
C LYS A 23 -11.75 -29.60 2.23
N ASP A 24 -12.92 -29.49 1.60
CA ASP A 24 -13.84 -30.60 1.33
C ASP A 24 -13.61 -31.27 -0.04
N GLY A 25 -12.47 -30.99 -0.69
CA GLY A 25 -12.09 -31.55 -1.99
C GLY A 25 -12.32 -30.59 -3.17
N TYR A 26 -12.40 -31.16 -4.38
CA TYR A 26 -12.57 -30.43 -5.63
C TYR A 26 -14.03 -30.06 -5.85
N LEU A 27 -14.31 -28.77 -5.89
CA LEU A 27 -15.65 -28.20 -6.02
C LEU A 27 -15.79 -27.49 -7.36
N ALA A 28 -17.01 -27.52 -7.88
CA ALA A 28 -17.44 -26.71 -9.00
C ALA A 28 -18.54 -25.75 -8.54
N ARG A 29 -18.51 -24.53 -9.07
CA ARG A 29 -19.60 -23.57 -8.92
C ARG A 29 -19.84 -22.88 -10.25
N GLU A 30 -21.08 -22.53 -10.53
CA GLU A 30 -21.35 -21.53 -11.57
C GLU A 30 -20.80 -20.17 -11.15
N LYS A 31 -20.52 -19.35 -12.16
CA LYS A 31 -20.07 -17.98 -12.04
C LYS A 31 -21.20 -17.17 -11.41
N GLY A 32 -21.17 -17.09 -10.09
CA GLY A 32 -22.01 -16.14 -9.35
C GLY A 32 -21.50 -14.71 -9.51
N GLY A 33 -22.38 -13.75 -9.24
CA GLY A 33 -22.09 -12.32 -9.28
C GLY A 33 -22.73 -11.61 -10.47
N VAL A 34 -22.56 -10.29 -10.50
CA VAL A 34 -23.11 -9.44 -11.54
C VAL A 34 -22.18 -9.47 -12.75
N ASP A 35 -22.74 -9.48 -13.96
CA ASP A 35 -21.96 -9.44 -15.18
C ASP A 35 -21.05 -8.20 -15.26
N GLY A 36 -19.84 -8.39 -15.80
CA GLY A 36 -18.83 -7.34 -15.85
C GLY A 36 -19.24 -6.16 -16.72
N ASP A 37 -19.93 -6.41 -17.85
CA ASP A 37 -20.41 -5.34 -18.72
C ASP A 37 -21.58 -4.61 -18.09
N ARG A 38 -22.40 -5.31 -17.29
CA ARG A 38 -23.39 -4.67 -16.44
C ARG A 38 -22.73 -3.73 -15.43
N ILE A 39 -21.69 -4.15 -14.70
CA ILE A 39 -20.97 -3.26 -13.77
C ILE A 39 -20.42 -2.02 -14.49
N LYS A 40 -19.92 -2.18 -15.73
CA LYS A 40 -19.38 -1.07 -16.53
C LYS A 40 -20.44 -0.06 -16.99
N LYS A 41 -21.62 -0.51 -17.38
CA LYS A 41 -22.61 0.31 -18.09
C LYS A 41 -23.84 0.69 -17.26
N ASP A 42 -24.28 -0.18 -16.35
CA ASP A 42 -25.52 0.00 -15.59
C ASP A 42 -25.36 1.18 -14.59
N PRO A 43 -26.29 2.16 -14.59
CA PRO A 43 -26.27 3.29 -13.66
C PRO A 43 -26.25 2.87 -12.18
N ALA A 44 -26.85 1.72 -11.82
CA ALA A 44 -26.86 1.23 -10.45
C ALA A 44 -25.44 0.97 -9.91
N PHE A 45 -24.46 0.76 -10.79
CA PHE A 45 -23.06 0.49 -10.43
C PHE A 45 -22.15 1.72 -10.55
N ALA A 46 -22.69 2.93 -10.79
CA ALA A 46 -21.89 4.16 -10.88
C ALA A 46 -20.96 4.33 -9.68
N ARG A 47 -21.49 4.18 -8.46
CA ARG A 47 -20.71 4.28 -7.21
C ARG A 47 -19.62 3.22 -7.08
N THR A 48 -19.84 2.02 -7.61
CA THR A 48 -18.85 0.94 -7.63
C THR A 48 -17.69 1.30 -8.55
N ARG A 49 -17.99 1.88 -9.73
CA ARG A 49 -16.98 2.35 -10.67
C ARG A 49 -16.16 3.51 -10.12
N GLU A 50 -16.82 4.50 -9.53
CA GLU A 50 -16.18 5.65 -8.87
C GLU A 50 -15.19 5.17 -7.79
N ASN A 51 -15.64 4.30 -6.88
CA ASN A 51 -14.78 3.74 -5.84
C ASN A 51 -13.61 2.92 -6.43
N GLY A 52 -13.86 2.17 -7.50
CA GLY A 52 -12.84 1.37 -8.19
C GLY A 52 -11.77 2.24 -8.84
N SER A 53 -12.17 3.31 -9.53
CA SER A 53 -11.27 4.31 -10.12
C SER A 53 -10.37 4.93 -9.04
N GLU A 54 -11.00 5.47 -7.99
CA GLU A 54 -10.32 6.10 -6.88
C GLU A 54 -9.38 5.13 -6.12
N PHE A 55 -9.74 3.85 -6.02
CA PHE A 55 -8.88 2.83 -5.42
C PHE A 55 -7.68 2.51 -6.31
N GLY A 56 -7.88 2.43 -7.62
CA GLY A 56 -6.82 2.24 -8.61
C GLY A 56 -5.78 3.36 -8.53
N LEU A 57 -6.23 4.62 -8.50
CA LEU A 57 -5.35 5.78 -8.33
C LEU A 57 -4.54 5.70 -7.03
N ALA A 58 -5.17 5.40 -5.90
CA ALA A 58 -4.47 5.25 -4.63
C ALA A 58 -3.43 4.11 -4.66
N ALA A 59 -3.74 3.00 -5.35
CA ALA A 59 -2.81 1.89 -5.52
C ALA A 59 -1.60 2.30 -6.37
N THR A 60 -1.80 3.05 -7.45
CA THR A 60 -0.73 3.58 -8.30
C THR A 60 0.15 4.59 -7.52
N SER A 61 -0.43 5.54 -6.79
CA SER A 61 0.35 6.45 -5.93
C SER A 61 1.19 5.70 -4.90
N GLY A 62 0.64 4.62 -4.33
CA GLY A 62 1.38 3.74 -3.42
C GLY A 62 2.49 2.93 -4.10
N LYS A 63 2.39 2.68 -5.41
CA LYS A 63 3.49 2.12 -6.22
C LYS A 63 4.56 3.18 -6.46
N THR A 64 4.18 4.38 -6.87
CA THR A 64 5.10 5.49 -7.15
C THR A 64 5.96 5.85 -5.95
N LEU A 65 5.37 5.91 -4.75
CA LEU A 65 6.15 6.10 -3.52
C LEU A 65 7.16 4.97 -3.27
N ARG A 66 6.78 3.71 -3.52
CA ARG A 66 7.70 2.56 -3.36
C ARG A 66 8.81 2.57 -4.39
N ASP A 67 8.50 2.93 -5.63
CA ASP A 67 9.47 2.98 -6.71
C ASP A 67 10.51 4.09 -6.44
N ALA A 68 10.09 5.26 -5.93
CA ALA A 68 10.97 6.37 -5.55
C ALA A 68 12.01 5.98 -4.47
N PHE A 69 11.65 5.09 -3.54
CA PHE A 69 12.51 4.66 -2.43
C PHE A 69 12.91 3.19 -2.50
N ARG A 70 12.81 2.56 -3.68
CA ARG A 70 13.06 1.13 -3.87
C ARG A 70 14.42 0.65 -3.34
N PRO A 71 15.55 1.39 -3.50
CA PRO A 71 16.83 0.96 -2.95
C PRO A 71 16.82 0.74 -1.43
N LEU A 72 16.11 1.60 -0.69
CA LEU A 72 15.97 1.47 0.78
C LEU A 72 15.09 0.28 1.16
N MET A 73 14.09 -0.02 0.33
CA MET A 73 13.13 -1.09 0.59
C MET A 73 13.64 -2.49 0.32
N MET A 74 14.75 -2.67 -0.42
CA MET A 74 15.24 -4.01 -0.78
C MET A 74 15.59 -4.88 0.43
N ARG A 75 15.85 -4.27 1.59
CA ARG A 75 16.15 -4.97 2.85
C ARG A 75 14.94 -5.07 3.78
N ALA A 76 13.78 -4.50 3.42
CA ALA A 76 12.59 -4.52 4.25
C ALA A 76 11.78 -5.81 4.01
N ALA A 77 11.57 -6.58 5.08
CA ALA A 77 10.84 -7.85 5.03
C ALA A 77 9.34 -7.71 5.40
N ASP A 78 8.60 -6.87 4.67
CA ASP A 78 7.15 -6.71 4.86
C ASP A 78 6.36 -7.12 3.61
N ASN A 79 5.71 -8.28 3.68
CA ASN A 79 4.88 -8.82 2.60
C ASN A 79 3.53 -8.10 2.41
N ARG A 80 3.15 -7.21 3.33
CA ARG A 80 1.92 -6.41 3.30
C ARG A 80 2.18 -4.95 2.98
N ILE A 81 3.41 -4.57 2.63
CA ILE A 81 3.77 -3.18 2.36
C ILE A 81 2.87 -2.53 1.31
N THR A 82 2.55 -3.25 0.23
CA THR A 82 1.68 -2.75 -0.85
C THR A 82 0.29 -2.43 -0.35
N SER A 83 -0.37 -3.34 0.38
CA SER A 83 -1.75 -3.11 0.85
C SER A 83 -1.81 -2.03 1.94
N ARG A 84 -0.78 -1.95 2.79
CA ARG A 84 -0.65 -0.89 3.80
C ARG A 84 -0.49 0.49 3.15
N LEU A 85 0.36 0.60 2.13
CA LEU A 85 0.52 1.84 1.37
C LEU A 85 -0.74 2.19 0.58
N THR A 86 -1.38 1.23 -0.09
CA THR A 86 -2.66 1.50 -0.78
C THR A 86 -3.73 2.00 0.18
N ARG A 87 -3.79 1.45 1.40
CA ARG A 87 -4.69 1.96 2.45
C ARG A 87 -4.35 3.41 2.82
N LEU A 88 -3.09 3.69 3.13
CA LEU A 88 -2.63 5.05 3.47
C LEU A 88 -2.97 6.05 2.35
N MET A 89 -2.67 5.69 1.10
CA MET A 89 -2.99 6.51 -0.07
C MET A 89 -4.49 6.68 -0.26
N SER A 90 -5.30 5.67 0.05
CA SER A 90 -6.76 5.79 0.03
C SER A 90 -7.27 6.74 1.11
N ASP A 91 -6.63 6.77 2.28
CA ASP A 91 -6.97 7.70 3.35
C ASP A 91 -6.55 9.13 3.01
N ILE A 92 -5.37 9.32 2.41
CA ILE A 92 -4.93 10.62 1.85
C ILE A 92 -5.89 11.10 0.77
N ARG A 93 -6.23 10.25 -0.21
CA ARG A 93 -7.15 10.56 -1.30
C ARG A 93 -8.51 11.08 -0.83
N LYS A 94 -9.02 10.61 0.32
CA LYS A 94 -10.30 11.10 0.88
C LYS A 94 -10.24 12.58 1.29
N LEU A 95 -9.04 13.14 1.47
CA LEU A 95 -8.81 14.55 1.77
C LEU A 95 -8.79 15.41 0.50
N ASP A 96 -8.98 14.84 -0.69
CA ASP A 96 -9.27 15.60 -1.91
C ASP A 96 -10.69 16.14 -1.86
N THR A 97 -10.81 17.43 -1.57
CA THR A 97 -12.08 18.17 -1.53
C THR A 97 -12.36 18.94 -2.82
N THR A 98 -11.47 18.88 -3.80
CA THR A 98 -11.55 19.67 -5.04
C THR A 98 -12.12 18.84 -6.18
N SER A 99 -11.75 17.57 -6.26
CA SER A 99 -12.19 16.69 -7.34
C SER A 99 -13.56 16.08 -7.08
N ASP A 100 -14.31 15.88 -8.16
CA ASP A 100 -15.55 15.12 -8.14
C ASP A 100 -15.33 13.68 -7.67
N ARG A 101 -16.39 13.08 -7.12
CA ARG A 101 -16.36 11.67 -6.71
C ARG A 101 -16.07 10.77 -7.90
N GLY A 102 -15.20 9.79 -7.70
CA GLY A 102 -14.66 8.95 -8.78
C GLY A 102 -13.36 9.46 -9.38
N GLN A 103 -13.04 10.74 -9.18
CA GLN A 103 -11.85 11.43 -9.72
C GLN A 103 -10.90 11.92 -8.63
N ARG A 104 -11.21 11.68 -7.35
CA ARG A 104 -10.34 12.06 -6.24
C ARG A 104 -8.99 11.37 -6.32
N SER A 105 -7.93 12.14 -6.09
CA SER A 105 -6.56 11.67 -6.26
C SER A 105 -5.65 12.04 -5.09
N VAL A 106 -4.58 11.28 -4.91
CA VAL A 106 -3.52 11.62 -3.95
C VAL A 106 -2.78 12.89 -4.39
N GLY A 107 -2.56 13.08 -5.70
CA GLY A 107 -1.85 14.25 -6.24
C GLY A 107 -2.49 15.59 -5.89
N VAL A 108 -3.83 15.65 -5.84
CA VAL A 108 -4.55 16.84 -5.38
C VAL A 108 -4.54 16.90 -3.85
N ALA A 109 -4.88 15.81 -3.16
CA ALA A 109 -4.97 15.79 -1.71
C ALA A 109 -3.65 16.13 -1.00
N ILE A 110 -2.50 15.73 -1.55
CA ILE A 110 -1.19 15.87 -0.91
C ILE A 110 -0.73 17.32 -0.74
N GLN A 111 -1.38 18.27 -1.43
CA GLN A 111 -1.14 19.70 -1.22
C GLN A 111 -1.61 20.15 0.18
N ASN A 112 -2.60 19.45 0.75
CA ASN A 112 -3.13 19.73 2.08
C ASN A 112 -2.16 19.28 3.18
N GLN A 113 -1.97 20.09 4.21
CA GLN A 113 -1.09 19.74 5.34
C GLN A 113 -1.52 18.44 6.06
N PRO A 114 -2.83 18.20 6.35
CA PRO A 114 -3.25 16.95 6.97
C PRO A 114 -2.91 15.70 6.15
N ALA A 115 -2.88 15.80 4.82
CA ALA A 115 -2.48 14.69 3.95
C ALA A 115 -0.99 14.38 4.07
N LYS A 116 -0.14 15.41 4.16
CA LYS A 116 1.31 15.25 4.39
C LYS A 116 1.58 14.63 5.76
N ASP A 117 0.81 15.00 6.78
CA ASP A 117 0.96 14.47 8.13
C ASP A 117 0.64 12.97 8.21
N LEU A 118 -0.28 12.45 7.40
CA LEU A 118 -0.56 11.01 7.32
C LEU A 118 0.65 10.17 6.84
N LEU A 119 1.57 10.75 6.06
CA LEU A 119 2.79 10.04 5.62
C LEU A 119 3.81 9.89 6.74
N LYS A 120 3.77 10.76 7.76
CA LYS A 120 4.73 10.74 8.87
C LYS A 120 4.53 9.48 9.71
N GLY A 121 5.64 8.85 10.09
CA GLY A 121 5.64 7.64 10.91
C GLY A 121 5.21 6.35 10.18
N PHE A 122 5.06 6.38 8.85
CA PHE A 122 4.82 5.16 8.10
C PHE A 122 6.05 4.24 8.12
N ASN A 123 5.90 3.08 8.75
CA ASN A 123 6.97 2.08 8.82
C ASN A 123 6.95 1.16 7.60
N PHE A 124 8.00 1.17 6.78
CA PHE A 124 8.14 0.25 5.64
C PHE A 124 8.33 -1.22 6.07
N ASN A 125 8.66 -1.45 7.35
CA ASN A 125 8.65 -2.76 7.98
C ASN A 125 7.82 -2.70 9.28
N ASN A 126 6.62 -3.30 9.30
CA ASN A 126 5.79 -3.29 10.51
C ASN A 126 6.33 -4.14 11.66
N ARG A 127 7.33 -5.01 11.43
CA ARG A 127 8.00 -5.79 12.48
C ARG A 127 9.17 -5.06 13.12
N SER A 128 9.59 -3.94 12.54
CA SER A 128 10.76 -3.18 12.94
C SER A 128 10.41 -1.70 12.81
N MET A 129 9.69 -1.20 13.82
CA MET A 129 9.25 0.19 13.82
C MET A 129 10.42 1.09 14.22
N LEU A 130 10.66 2.16 13.46
CA LEU A 130 11.82 3.03 13.68
C LEU A 130 11.80 3.66 15.09
N ASN A 131 10.63 4.06 15.57
CA ASN A 131 10.44 4.65 16.90
C ASN A 131 10.63 3.66 18.07
N ALA A 132 10.67 2.36 17.80
CA ALA A 132 11.02 1.34 18.79
C ALA A 132 12.53 1.03 18.81
N ILE A 133 13.27 1.55 17.83
CA ILE A 133 14.71 1.29 17.67
C ILE A 133 15.52 2.54 17.95
N LEU A 134 15.11 3.70 17.41
CA LEU A 134 15.78 4.98 17.55
C LEU A 134 14.94 5.92 18.42
N TYR A 135 15.43 6.21 19.62
CA TYR A 135 14.83 7.12 20.59
C TYR A 135 15.41 8.54 20.47
N ARG A 136 15.43 9.07 19.24
CA ARG A 136 15.91 10.43 18.94
C ARG A 136 15.11 11.03 17.79
N PRO A 137 14.78 12.33 17.83
CA PRO A 137 14.11 12.98 16.71
C PRO A 137 14.99 12.98 15.46
N ILE A 138 14.34 12.97 14.31
CA ILE A 138 14.97 13.11 13.00
C ILE A 138 14.48 14.44 12.42
N ALA A 139 15.40 15.32 12.08
CA ALA A 139 15.12 16.57 11.38
C ALA A 139 15.40 16.39 9.88
N LEU A 140 14.63 17.11 9.05
CA LEU A 140 14.83 17.18 7.61
C LEU A 140 14.80 18.65 7.19
N ASP A 141 15.88 19.13 6.59
CA ASP A 141 15.86 20.37 5.82
C ASP A 141 15.27 20.06 4.44
N THR A 142 14.07 20.57 4.16
CA THR A 142 13.38 20.32 2.89
C THR A 142 13.98 21.10 1.71
N SER A 143 14.85 22.07 1.96
CA SER A 143 15.50 22.86 0.90
C SER A 143 16.78 22.19 0.38
N THR A 144 17.55 21.57 1.28
CA THR A 144 18.81 20.88 0.95
C THR A 144 18.66 19.37 0.89
N GLY A 145 17.64 18.81 1.52
CA GLY A 145 17.47 17.37 1.72
C GLY A 145 18.32 16.80 2.85
N GLU A 146 18.99 17.64 3.66
CA GLU A 146 19.81 17.21 4.78
C GLU A 146 18.94 16.57 5.87
N ILE A 147 19.34 15.38 6.32
CA ILE A 147 18.66 14.62 7.37
C ILE A 147 19.59 14.53 8.58
N THR A 148 19.14 15.09 9.69
CA THR A 148 19.97 15.26 10.88
C THR A 148 19.38 14.51 12.06
N ILE A 149 20.26 13.84 12.81
CA ILE A 149 19.96 13.24 14.12
C ILE A 149 20.91 13.90 15.12
N GLU A 150 20.44 14.95 15.79
CA GLU A 150 21.25 15.73 16.72
C GLU A 150 21.63 14.92 17.96
N ASP A 151 22.84 15.10 18.49
CA ASP A 151 23.36 14.46 19.71
C ASP A 151 23.03 12.96 19.84
N LEU A 152 23.23 12.20 18.76
CA LEU A 152 23.04 10.76 18.80
C LEU A 152 24.09 10.11 19.71
N VAL A 153 23.65 9.62 20.88
CA VAL A 153 24.42 8.75 21.77
C VAL A 153 23.90 7.31 21.61
N PRO A 154 24.53 6.45 20.78
CA PRO A 154 23.96 5.15 20.42
C PRO A 154 23.61 4.25 21.61
N VAL A 155 24.44 4.25 22.66
CA VAL A 155 24.22 3.45 23.88
C VAL A 155 22.93 3.83 24.62
N ASN A 156 22.51 5.10 24.53
CA ASN A 156 21.32 5.59 25.22
C ASN A 156 20.09 5.65 24.30
N HIS A 157 20.31 5.89 22.99
CA HIS A 157 19.24 6.23 22.05
C HIS A 157 18.90 5.09 21.08
N ILE A 158 19.62 3.97 21.10
CA ILE A 158 19.34 2.85 20.19
C ILE A 158 19.04 1.58 20.99
N ALA A 159 17.86 0.99 20.77
CA ALA A 159 17.55 -0.35 21.23
C ALA A 159 18.29 -1.38 20.36
N ALA A 160 19.57 -1.59 20.67
CA ALA A 160 20.42 -2.53 19.96
C ALA A 160 20.14 -3.99 20.39
N PRO A 161 20.10 -4.95 19.46
CA PRO A 161 20.09 -6.37 19.80
C PRO A 161 21.35 -6.79 20.58
N PRO A 162 21.29 -7.86 21.39
CA PRO A 162 22.47 -8.39 22.09
C PRO A 162 23.65 -8.65 21.15
N ASN A 163 24.87 -8.34 21.61
CA ASN A 163 26.13 -8.52 20.88
C ASN A 163 26.32 -7.63 19.63
N SER A 164 25.45 -6.63 19.42
CA SER A 164 25.65 -5.65 18.34
C SER A 164 26.79 -4.70 18.68
N THR A 165 27.74 -4.53 17.76
CA THR A 165 28.90 -3.63 17.94
C THR A 165 28.83 -2.38 17.07
N HIS A 166 27.97 -2.37 16.05
CA HIS A 166 27.88 -1.29 15.06
C HIS A 166 26.43 -0.99 14.72
N VAL A 167 26.19 0.25 14.32
CA VAL A 167 24.94 0.70 13.71
C VAL A 167 25.25 1.49 12.45
N SER A 168 24.42 1.35 11.42
CA SER A 168 24.49 2.16 10.22
C SER A 168 23.12 2.76 9.91
N PHE A 169 23.15 3.99 9.41
CA PHE A 169 21.95 4.69 8.94
C PHE A 169 22.02 4.80 7.43
N THR A 170 20.88 4.64 6.78
CA THR A 170 20.73 4.92 5.36
C THR A 170 19.45 5.72 5.21
N ALA A 171 19.57 6.88 4.58
CA ALA A 171 18.46 7.79 4.38
C ALA A 171 18.38 8.16 2.89
N ALA A 172 17.19 8.55 2.46
CA ALA A 172 16.98 9.15 1.16
C ALA A 172 15.95 10.26 1.30
N TRP A 173 16.12 11.29 0.49
CA TRP A 173 15.18 12.37 0.32
C TRP A 173 14.82 12.46 -1.16
N GLY A 174 13.57 12.78 -1.45
CA GLY A 174 13.11 12.90 -2.83
C GLY A 174 11.80 13.65 -2.92
N ASN A 175 11.64 14.39 -4.01
CA ASN A 175 10.38 15.02 -4.37
C ASN A 175 9.57 14.05 -5.22
N VAL A 176 8.43 13.59 -4.69
CA VAL A 176 7.59 12.57 -5.32
C VAL A 176 6.34 13.24 -5.88
N ASN A 177 6.17 13.19 -7.20
CA ASN A 177 4.96 13.65 -7.86
C ASN A 177 3.92 12.52 -7.89
N PHE A 178 2.71 12.80 -7.38
CA PHE A 178 1.57 11.87 -7.36
C PHE A 178 0.49 12.22 -8.39
N ALA A 179 0.70 13.24 -9.25
CA ALA A 179 -0.29 13.68 -10.23
C ALA A 179 -0.45 12.71 -11.40
N ASP A 180 0.65 12.10 -11.86
CA ASP A 180 0.67 11.31 -13.10
C ASP A 180 0.47 9.80 -12.89
N GLY A 181 0.23 9.38 -11.64
CA GLY A 181 0.22 7.97 -11.25
C GLY A 181 1.60 7.51 -10.84
#